data_AF-N4UVR8-F1
#
_entry.id   AF-N4UVR8-F1
#
_cell.length_a   1.000
_cell.length_b   1.000
_cell.length_c   1.000
_cell.angle_alpha   90.00
_cell.angle_beta   90.00
_cell.angle_gamma   90.00
#
_symmetry.space_group_name_H-M   'P 1'
#
loop_
_entity.id
_entity.type
_entity.pdbx_description
1 polymer ?
#
loop_
_entity_poly.entity_id
_entity_poly.type
_entity_poly.pdbx_seq_one_letter_code
_entity_poly.pdbx_strand_id
1 'polypeptide(L)'
;MWGYQLLSRLRVPYSYLWSESLLPKPFDWPSHLNITGFSFLPLAHSYTPPPDLVEFLEIGPIPIYVGFGSIVVDDPQALTQLIFQAIEIAGVRAIVSKGWGGVGAGGDVPDGVYLIGNCPHDWLFQRVSVVVHHGGAGTTAAGIAAGQPTVIIPFFGDQPFWSQMVARAGAGPTSVPFKELTAEILAESITLALQPEVQEVAQEMAGHIAEEDGAVQAAMDITDRLEVDKLRCDICPERLATWLHRKTGAHLSGFTASCLVDQGLIQPADLKLLRHKHWYVDEGAEEPITGVIAAASGFVAAVGTATSDYLQRLKSPAPPRPSRRRLSSKRHFTPTEEHQAHDGILRPVIGPAALTTMEMENIAIRYACDLAKAGAKAPVALIYNVANGFHNAPSHGFAGIEVRRRDEITGLGSGLKTAGKEFTLGIWEAFSGLVTKPYNDTKQRGARGLGKGMLRGGLGFISNLGSAIFGLPGYTLKGIEKELAKHHLTKLKGEVLLIRLRQGINDWREAPVEERQEAVRRWNALVSK
;
A
#
# COMPACT_ATOMS: atom_id res chain seq x y z
N MET A 1 -2.94 -0.21 -15.02
CA MET A 1 -4.05 0.77 -15.06
C MET A 1 -5.15 0.51 -14.03
N TRP A 2 -5.48 -0.74 -13.62
CA TRP A 2 -6.50 -1.02 -12.57
C TRP A 2 -5.96 -1.17 -11.13
N GLY A 3 -4.75 -0.66 -10.84
CA GLY A 3 -4.14 -0.79 -9.51
C GLY A 3 -4.67 0.21 -8.47
N TYR A 4 -5.16 1.36 -8.93
CA TYR A 4 -5.52 2.48 -8.05
C TYR A 4 -6.77 2.22 -7.18
N GLN A 5 -7.64 1.27 -7.56
CA GLN A 5 -8.78 0.80 -6.75
C GLN A 5 -8.61 -0.62 -6.21
N LEU A 6 -7.38 -1.17 -6.23
CA LEU A 6 -7.15 -2.56 -5.91
C LEU A 6 -7.66 -2.94 -4.51
N LEU A 7 -7.43 -2.08 -3.50
CA LEU A 7 -7.88 -2.31 -2.13
C LEU A 7 -9.41 -2.34 -2.03
N SER A 8 -10.08 -1.33 -2.61
CA SER A 8 -11.54 -1.22 -2.62
C SER A 8 -12.20 -2.40 -3.36
N ARG A 9 -11.71 -2.73 -4.57
CA ARG A 9 -12.24 -3.86 -5.37
C ARG A 9 -12.10 -5.19 -4.63
N LEU A 10 -10.93 -5.43 -4.05
CA LEU A 10 -10.66 -6.65 -3.31
C LEU A 10 -11.32 -6.66 -1.92
N ARG A 11 -11.95 -5.54 -1.52
CA ARG A 11 -12.49 -5.32 -0.18
C ARG A 11 -11.43 -5.67 0.88
N VAL A 12 -10.20 -5.24 0.63
CA VAL A 12 -9.12 -5.38 1.63
C VAL A 12 -9.56 -4.52 2.80
N PRO A 13 -9.66 -5.08 4.02
CA PRO A 13 -9.99 -4.27 5.16
C PRO A 13 -8.86 -3.28 5.44
N TYR A 14 -9.20 -2.01 5.63
CA TYR A 14 -8.23 -0.99 6.03
C TYR A 14 -8.94 0.13 6.79
N SER A 15 -8.16 0.80 7.64
CA SER A 15 -8.64 1.81 8.57
C SER A 15 -7.95 3.13 8.31
N TYR A 16 -8.73 4.20 8.34
CA TYR A 16 -8.26 5.55 8.21
C TYR A 16 -7.95 6.14 9.58
N LEU A 17 -6.76 6.73 9.71
CA LEU A 17 -6.24 7.26 10.96
C LEU A 17 -6.53 8.76 11.07
N TRP A 18 -7.80 9.15 10.97
CA TRP A 18 -8.26 10.51 11.26
C TRP A 18 -9.40 10.49 12.27
N SER A 19 -9.68 11.63 12.90
CA SER A 19 -10.80 11.79 13.83
C SER A 19 -12.12 12.03 13.10
N GLU A 20 -13.19 11.37 13.57
CA GLU A 20 -14.54 11.60 13.05
C GLU A 20 -15.08 13.00 13.40
N SER A 21 -14.50 13.66 14.40
CA SER A 21 -14.79 15.07 14.74
C SER A 21 -14.35 16.03 13.64
N LEU A 22 -13.32 15.69 12.87
CA LEU A 22 -12.89 16.45 11.70
C LEU A 22 -13.63 16.01 10.43
N LEU A 23 -13.70 14.69 10.22
CA LEU A 23 -14.28 14.10 9.02
C LEU A 23 -15.13 12.88 9.39
N PRO A 24 -16.47 13.04 9.49
CA PRO A 24 -17.34 11.95 9.90
C PRO A 24 -17.37 10.83 8.86
N LYS A 25 -17.58 9.58 9.32
CA LYS A 25 -17.73 8.44 8.43
C LYS A 25 -18.97 8.61 7.54
N PRO A 26 -18.83 8.56 6.21
CA PRO A 26 -20.00 8.54 5.33
C PRO A 26 -20.86 7.29 5.58
N PHE A 27 -22.19 7.47 5.61
CA PHE A 27 -23.15 6.39 5.93
C PHE A 27 -23.17 5.25 4.89
N ASP A 28 -22.69 5.51 3.68
CA ASP A 28 -22.63 4.56 2.56
C ASP A 28 -21.32 3.78 2.52
N TRP A 29 -20.41 3.99 3.47
CA TRP A 29 -19.16 3.24 3.53
C TRP A 29 -19.39 1.76 3.90
N PRO A 30 -18.75 0.84 3.17
CA PRO A 30 -18.88 -0.59 3.45
C PRO A 30 -18.15 -0.99 4.74
N SER A 31 -18.59 -2.07 5.38
CA SER A 31 -18.10 -2.54 6.70
C SER A 31 -16.62 -2.94 6.76
N HIS A 32 -15.94 -3.08 5.62
CA HIS A 32 -14.50 -3.34 5.58
C HIS A 32 -13.65 -2.08 5.71
N LEU A 33 -14.27 -0.90 5.69
CA LEU A 33 -13.63 0.38 5.93
C LEU A 33 -13.97 0.88 7.32
N ASN A 34 -12.96 1.36 8.04
CA ASN A 34 -13.14 1.97 9.34
C ASN A 34 -12.41 3.29 9.47
N ILE A 35 -12.81 4.09 10.45
CA ILE A 35 -12.09 5.26 10.93
C ILE A 35 -11.79 4.96 12.39
N THR A 36 -10.53 5.12 12.80
CA THR A 36 -10.09 4.72 14.15
C THR A 36 -9.75 5.91 15.03
N GLY A 37 -9.61 7.11 14.48
CA GLY A 37 -9.02 8.25 15.17
C GLY A 37 -7.56 8.47 14.77
N PHE A 38 -7.02 9.63 15.12
CA PHE A 38 -5.61 9.94 14.90
C PHE A 38 -4.69 9.06 15.76
N SER A 39 -3.50 8.73 15.25
CA SER A 39 -2.45 8.04 16.01
C SER A 39 -1.29 8.99 16.25
N PHE A 40 -1.10 9.40 17.51
CA PHE A 40 -0.04 10.33 17.90
C PHE A 40 1.16 9.58 18.49
N LEU A 41 2.35 10.14 18.26
CA LEU A 41 3.58 9.69 18.89
C LEU A 41 3.95 10.72 19.97
N PRO A 42 3.96 10.35 21.27
CA PRO A 42 4.26 11.29 22.34
C PRO A 42 5.76 11.55 22.42
N LEU A 43 6.20 12.64 21.79
CA LEU A 43 7.62 13.01 21.66
C LEU A 43 8.03 14.08 22.69
N ALA A 44 7.06 14.84 23.20
CA ALA A 44 7.28 15.94 24.16
C ALA A 44 8.01 15.50 25.44
N HIS A 45 7.76 14.29 25.96
CA HIS A 45 8.33 13.83 27.24
C HIS A 45 9.86 13.74 27.25
N SER A 46 10.48 13.54 26.08
CA SER A 46 11.94 13.44 25.94
C SER A 46 12.59 14.71 25.37
N TYR A 47 11.80 15.76 25.14
CA TYR A 47 12.28 16.99 24.51
C TYR A 47 12.73 18.02 25.54
N THR A 48 13.93 18.56 25.34
CA THR A 48 14.44 19.70 26.10
C THR A 48 14.48 20.91 25.17
N PRO A 49 13.62 21.93 25.37
CA PRO A 49 13.63 23.13 24.54
C PRO A 49 14.92 23.94 24.79
N PRO A 50 15.45 24.62 23.77
CA PRO A 50 16.60 25.49 23.97
C PRO A 50 16.19 26.74 24.80
N PRO A 51 17.07 27.28 25.66
CA PRO A 51 16.69 28.35 26.59
C PRO A 51 16.15 29.62 25.92
N ASP A 52 16.69 29.97 24.76
CA ASP A 52 16.28 31.13 23.96
C ASP A 52 14.85 30.99 23.41
N LEU A 53 14.41 29.77 23.07
CA LEU A 53 13.02 29.52 22.71
C LEU A 53 12.09 29.69 23.91
N VAL A 54 12.50 29.22 25.09
CA VAL A 54 11.71 29.38 26.32
C VAL A 54 11.57 30.85 26.67
N GLU A 55 12.67 31.60 26.65
CA GLU A 55 12.66 33.04 26.88
C GLU A 55 11.77 33.78 25.87
N PHE A 56 11.87 33.43 24.58
CA PHE A 56 10.99 34.01 23.55
C PHE A 56 9.51 33.75 23.84
N LEU A 57 9.15 32.55 24.28
CA LEU A 57 7.78 32.16 24.59
C LEU A 57 7.23 32.85 25.86
N GLU A 58 8.09 33.09 26.86
CA GLU A 58 7.69 33.74 28.13
C GLU A 58 7.56 35.27 27.99
N ILE A 59 8.36 35.88 27.12
CA ILE A 59 8.37 37.33 26.93
C ILE A 59 7.38 37.74 25.83
N GLY A 60 6.22 38.27 26.23
CA GLY A 60 5.25 38.90 25.32
C GLY A 60 4.05 38.02 24.94
N PRO A 61 3.24 38.44 23.96
CA PRO A 61 2.06 37.70 23.52
C PRO A 61 2.38 36.30 22.98
N ILE A 62 1.41 35.38 23.08
CA ILE A 62 1.51 34.02 22.54
C ILE A 62 1.75 34.10 21.02
N PRO A 63 2.83 33.51 20.49
CA PRO A 63 3.14 33.59 19.07
C PRO A 63 2.29 32.64 18.23
N ILE A 64 2.26 32.83 16.91
CA ILE A 64 1.81 31.82 15.94
C ILE A 64 2.96 30.90 15.55
N TYR A 65 2.68 29.72 15.01
CA TYR A 65 3.67 28.88 14.33
C TYR A 65 3.52 29.00 12.81
N VAL A 66 4.63 29.05 12.09
CA VAL A 66 4.67 28.95 10.62
C VAL A 66 5.65 27.87 10.19
N GLY A 67 5.15 26.83 9.51
CA GLY A 67 6.03 25.84 8.90
C GLY A 67 5.46 24.95 7.81
N PHE A 68 6.16 24.93 6.68
CA PHE A 68 5.74 24.21 5.47
C PHE A 68 6.40 22.84 5.31
N GLY A 69 7.18 22.37 6.28
CA GLY A 69 7.88 21.08 6.21
C GLY A 69 8.98 21.08 5.13
N SER A 70 9.35 19.89 4.64
CA SER A 70 10.43 19.72 3.66
C SER A 70 9.98 19.96 2.21
N ILE A 71 9.27 21.06 1.95
CA ILE A 71 8.85 21.43 0.59
C ILE A 71 9.98 22.12 -0.16
N VAL A 72 10.23 21.69 -1.39
CA VAL A 72 11.14 22.34 -2.32
C VAL A 72 10.35 23.37 -3.12
N VAL A 73 10.71 24.64 -2.99
CA VAL A 73 10.14 25.76 -3.74
C VAL A 73 11.23 26.37 -4.64
N ASP A 74 10.82 26.95 -5.76
CA ASP A 74 11.75 27.53 -6.74
C ASP A 74 12.50 28.75 -6.19
N ASP A 75 11.81 29.62 -5.44
CA ASP A 75 12.38 30.80 -4.78
C ASP A 75 12.04 30.83 -3.28
N PRO A 76 12.91 30.24 -2.44
CA PRO A 76 12.71 30.22 -1.00
C PRO A 76 12.88 31.57 -0.31
N GLN A 77 13.71 32.46 -0.85
CA GLN A 77 13.89 33.79 -0.28
C GLN A 77 12.61 34.61 -0.43
N ALA A 78 11.97 34.57 -1.59
CA ALA A 78 10.69 35.23 -1.82
C ALA A 78 9.59 34.74 -0.86
N LEU A 79 9.51 33.42 -0.64
CA LEU A 79 8.57 32.85 0.35
C LEU A 79 8.88 33.35 1.77
N THR A 80 10.16 33.40 2.16
CA THR A 80 10.56 33.89 3.49
C THR A 80 10.14 35.34 3.69
N GLN A 81 10.37 36.20 2.69
CA GLN A 81 9.98 37.62 2.75
C GLN A 81 8.45 37.78 2.79
N LEU A 82 7.71 36.99 2.01
CA LEU A 82 6.25 36.97 2.05
C LEU A 82 5.73 36.62 3.45
N ILE A 83 6.31 35.61 4.11
CA ILE A 83 5.94 35.22 5.48
C ILE A 83 6.22 36.35 6.46
N PHE A 84 7.40 36.96 6.42
CA PHE A 84 7.77 38.06 7.30
C PHE A 84 6.85 39.27 7.11
N GLN A 85 6.57 39.64 5.86
CA GLN A 85 5.63 40.72 5.55
C GLN A 85 4.21 40.40 6.05
N ALA A 86 3.74 39.16 5.91
CA ALA A 86 2.43 38.76 6.42
C ALA A 86 2.34 38.84 7.95
N ILE A 87 3.40 38.42 8.66
CA ILE A 87 3.50 38.51 10.12
C ILE A 87 3.45 39.97 10.58
N GLU A 88 4.17 40.86 9.88
CA GLU A 88 4.17 42.29 10.15
C GLU A 88 2.78 42.91 9.91
N ILE A 89 2.12 42.60 8.79
CA ILE A 89 0.76 43.08 8.47
C ILE A 89 -0.25 42.59 9.53
N ALA A 90 -0.14 41.32 9.95
CA ALA A 90 -1.02 40.76 10.98
C ALA A 90 -0.72 41.31 12.38
N GLY A 91 0.45 41.91 12.60
CA GLY A 91 0.87 42.47 13.90
C GLY A 91 1.08 41.41 14.97
N VAL A 92 1.55 40.21 14.59
CA VAL A 92 1.70 39.07 15.51
C VAL A 92 3.17 38.70 15.74
N ARG A 93 3.45 38.02 16.84
CA ARG A 93 4.71 37.30 17.03
C ARG A 93 4.64 35.93 16.38
N ALA A 94 5.77 35.43 15.87
CA ALA A 94 5.79 34.16 15.16
C ALA A 94 7.02 33.31 15.46
N ILE A 95 6.81 31.99 15.51
CA ILE A 95 7.85 30.98 15.46
C ILE A 95 7.85 30.41 14.04
N VAL A 96 8.95 30.59 13.31
CA VAL A 96 9.09 30.13 11.93
C VAL A 96 10.11 29.00 11.88
N SER A 97 9.73 27.82 11.41
CA SER A 97 10.67 26.69 11.37
C SER A 97 11.77 26.86 10.30
N LYS A 98 12.97 26.36 10.57
CA LYS A 98 14.14 26.35 9.70
C LYS A 98 14.08 25.06 8.88
N GLY A 99 14.03 25.15 7.55
CA GLY A 99 14.06 23.92 6.73
C GLY A 99 13.68 24.04 5.25
N TRP A 100 13.07 25.15 4.83
CA TRP A 100 12.71 25.40 3.44
C TRP A 100 13.60 26.52 2.89
N GLY A 101 14.66 26.10 2.17
CA GLY A 101 15.46 26.94 1.28
C GLY A 101 16.21 28.14 1.88
N GLY A 102 16.79 27.98 3.06
CA GLY A 102 17.73 28.98 3.59
C GLY A 102 17.07 30.12 4.35
N VAL A 103 15.86 29.93 4.90
CA VAL A 103 15.30 30.79 5.97
C VAL A 103 16.36 30.91 7.08
N GLY A 104 16.88 32.13 7.28
CA GLY A 104 17.96 32.42 8.24
C GLY A 104 19.39 32.26 7.72
N ALA A 105 19.61 31.97 6.43
CA ALA A 105 20.94 31.78 5.83
C ALA A 105 21.59 33.08 5.30
N GLY A 106 21.08 34.27 5.64
CA GLY A 106 21.75 35.53 5.28
C GLY A 106 20.93 36.83 5.27
N GLY A 107 19.75 36.89 5.91
CA GLY A 107 18.95 38.13 6.01
C GLY A 107 18.59 38.45 7.46
N ASP A 108 18.33 39.72 7.75
CA ASP A 108 17.87 40.18 9.07
C ASP A 108 16.50 39.57 9.40
N VAL A 109 16.38 39.02 10.60
CA VAL A 109 15.13 38.45 11.12
C VAL A 109 14.34 39.58 11.78
N PRO A 110 13.07 39.81 11.41
CA PRO A 110 12.26 40.86 12.01
C PRO A 110 12.10 40.67 13.52
N ASP A 111 11.93 41.79 14.24
CA ASP A 111 11.59 41.76 15.66
C ASP A 111 10.30 40.98 15.89
N GLY A 112 10.27 40.13 16.92
CA GLY A 112 9.11 39.29 17.23
C GLY A 112 9.01 37.99 16.41
N VAL A 113 10.03 37.67 15.59
CA VAL A 113 10.16 36.39 14.89
C VAL A 113 11.27 35.54 15.50
N TYR A 114 10.94 34.30 15.88
CA TYR A 114 11.93 33.30 16.33
C TYR A 114 12.08 32.19 15.28
N LEU A 115 13.31 31.96 14.82
CA LEU A 115 13.59 30.90 13.85
C LEU A 115 13.93 29.58 14.56
N ILE A 116 13.01 28.61 14.56
CA ILE A 116 13.15 27.34 15.28
C ILE A 116 13.73 26.23 14.40
N GLY A 117 14.53 25.33 14.98
CA GLY A 117 14.93 24.08 14.31
C GLY A 117 13.84 23.00 14.43
N ASN A 118 14.25 21.74 14.43
CA ASN A 118 13.35 20.63 14.71
C ASN A 118 12.81 20.72 16.15
N CYS A 119 11.49 20.73 16.29
CA CYS A 119 10.78 20.74 17.57
C CYS A 119 9.54 19.83 17.48
N PRO A 120 9.28 18.97 18.47
CA PRO A 120 8.07 18.14 18.48
C PRO A 120 6.79 19.00 18.49
N HIS A 121 5.87 18.71 17.56
CA HIS A 121 4.63 19.48 17.43
C HIS A 121 3.71 19.32 18.65
N ASP A 122 3.69 18.15 19.29
CA ASP A 122 2.92 17.89 20.52
C ASP A 122 3.40 18.76 21.70
N TRP A 123 4.66 19.20 21.68
CA TRP A 123 5.18 20.18 22.63
C TRP A 123 4.93 21.63 22.16
N LEU A 124 5.24 21.94 20.90
CA LEU A 124 5.23 23.31 20.39
C LEU A 124 3.82 23.87 20.21
N PHE A 125 2.89 23.08 19.66
CA PHE A 125 1.57 23.59 19.29
C PHE A 125 0.69 23.90 20.51
N GLN A 126 1.03 23.37 21.68
CA GLN A 126 0.41 23.74 22.96
C GLN A 126 0.80 25.16 23.44
N ARG A 127 1.73 25.83 22.74
CA ARG A 127 2.34 27.11 23.14
C ARG A 127 2.26 28.18 22.06
N VAL A 128 1.42 27.96 21.06
CA VAL A 128 1.14 28.92 19.99
C VAL A 128 -0.37 29.16 19.92
N SER A 129 -0.79 30.23 19.24
CA SER A 129 -2.20 30.62 19.11
C SER A 129 -2.83 30.21 17.76
N VAL A 130 -2.00 30.00 16.74
CA VAL A 130 -2.40 29.56 15.39
C VAL A 130 -1.26 28.72 14.80
N VAL A 131 -1.60 27.71 14.00
CA VAL A 131 -0.63 26.89 13.26
C VAL A 131 -0.80 27.12 11.77
N VAL A 132 0.17 27.80 11.14
CA VAL A 132 0.25 27.98 9.68
C VAL A 132 1.13 26.87 9.10
N HIS A 133 0.59 26.06 8.19
CA HIS A 133 1.34 24.95 7.61
C HIS A 133 0.90 24.55 6.21
N HIS A 134 1.62 23.59 5.62
CA HIS A 134 1.40 23.14 4.24
C HIS A 134 0.19 22.22 4.04
N GLY A 135 -0.30 21.57 5.09
CA GLY A 135 -1.50 20.71 5.01
C GLY A 135 -1.22 19.21 4.97
N GLY A 136 -0.01 18.77 5.33
CA GLY A 136 0.25 17.34 5.48
C GLY A 136 -0.58 16.74 6.61
N ALA A 137 -1.15 15.55 6.38
CA ALA A 137 -2.10 14.90 7.30
C ALA A 137 -1.65 14.91 8.77
N GLY A 138 -0.38 14.60 9.05
CA GLY A 138 0.15 14.56 10.41
C GLY A 138 0.26 15.94 11.08
N THR A 139 0.63 16.98 10.35
CA THR A 139 0.70 18.35 10.91
C THR A 139 -0.70 18.91 11.12
N THR A 140 -1.62 18.66 10.19
CA THR A 140 -3.05 19.01 10.35
C THR A 140 -3.63 18.36 11.60
N ALA A 141 -3.39 17.04 11.77
CA ALA A 141 -3.82 16.30 12.95
C ALA A 141 -3.24 16.90 14.24
N ALA A 142 -1.94 17.21 14.26
CA ALA A 142 -1.28 17.78 15.43
C ALA A 142 -1.80 19.17 15.79
N GLY A 143 -2.06 20.04 14.81
CA GLY A 143 -2.58 21.39 15.06
C GLY A 143 -3.97 21.37 15.68
N ILE A 144 -4.87 20.59 15.08
CA ILE A 144 -6.25 20.45 15.57
C ILE A 144 -6.27 19.75 16.93
N ALA A 145 -5.50 18.67 17.12
CA ALA A 145 -5.42 17.99 18.42
C ALA A 145 -4.83 18.87 19.54
N ALA A 146 -4.05 19.89 19.19
CA ALA A 146 -3.57 20.90 20.14
C ALA A 146 -4.59 22.02 20.40
N GLY A 147 -5.79 21.96 19.81
CA GLY A 147 -6.83 22.98 19.93
C GLY A 147 -6.49 24.29 19.24
N GLN A 148 -5.56 24.26 18.28
CA GLN A 148 -5.12 25.46 17.58
C GLN A 148 -5.82 25.59 16.23
N PRO A 149 -6.39 26.76 15.90
CA PRO A 149 -6.79 27.06 14.53
C PRO A 149 -5.66 26.81 13.55
N THR A 150 -5.98 26.15 12.43
CA THR A 150 -4.98 25.77 11.42
C THR A 150 -5.17 26.53 10.11
N VAL A 151 -4.15 27.29 9.71
CA VAL A 151 -4.11 27.98 8.41
C VAL A 151 -3.32 27.10 7.44
N ILE A 152 -3.98 26.62 6.39
CA ILE A 152 -3.39 25.63 5.49
C ILE A 152 -3.12 26.25 4.11
N ILE A 153 -1.85 26.27 3.72
CA ILE A 153 -1.39 26.70 2.40
C ILE A 153 -0.94 25.46 1.60
N PRO A 154 -1.80 24.88 0.75
CA PRO A 154 -1.45 23.65 0.04
C PRO A 154 -0.53 23.91 -1.16
N PHE A 155 0.42 22.99 -1.34
CA PHE A 155 1.35 22.93 -2.46
C PHE A 155 0.99 21.79 -3.43
N PHE A 156 0.74 20.58 -2.92
CA PHE A 156 0.44 19.39 -3.75
C PHE A 156 -0.19 18.24 -2.94
N GLY A 157 -0.57 17.16 -3.64
CA GLY A 157 -1.00 15.90 -3.03
C GLY A 157 -2.34 16.02 -2.31
N ASP A 158 -2.40 15.53 -1.08
CA ASP A 158 -3.57 15.53 -0.20
C ASP A 158 -3.78 16.85 0.55
N GLN A 159 -2.83 17.77 0.49
CA GLN A 159 -2.87 19.04 1.21
C GLN A 159 -4.12 19.90 0.92
N PRO A 160 -4.58 20.07 -0.35
CA PRO A 160 -5.81 20.82 -0.61
C PRO A 160 -7.05 20.19 0.01
N PHE A 161 -7.07 18.86 0.14
CA PHE A 161 -8.19 18.14 0.77
C PHE A 161 -8.26 18.47 2.25
N TRP A 162 -7.14 18.35 2.98
CA TRP A 162 -7.08 18.69 4.41
C TRP A 162 -7.44 20.15 4.68
N SER A 163 -6.94 21.06 3.85
CA SER A 163 -7.29 22.48 3.90
C SER A 163 -8.80 22.71 3.83
N GLN A 164 -9.48 22.06 2.87
CA GLN A 164 -10.93 22.17 2.73
C GLN A 164 -11.68 21.53 3.91
N MET A 165 -11.19 20.41 4.46
CA MET A 165 -11.85 19.75 5.60
C MET A 165 -11.79 20.61 6.85
N VAL A 166 -10.63 21.21 7.15
CA VAL A 166 -10.46 22.16 8.26
C VAL A 166 -11.37 23.36 8.11
N ALA A 167 -11.36 24.00 6.92
CA ALA A 167 -12.19 25.16 6.67
C ALA A 167 -13.69 24.85 6.80
N ARG A 168 -14.13 23.70 6.31
CA ARG A 168 -15.53 23.24 6.44
C ARG A 168 -15.92 22.96 7.89
N ALA A 169 -14.98 22.48 8.69
CA ALA A 169 -15.21 22.23 10.10
C ALA A 169 -15.13 23.51 10.95
N GLY A 170 -14.76 24.65 10.37
CA GLY A 170 -14.65 25.93 11.08
C GLY A 170 -13.38 26.08 11.93
N ALA A 171 -12.46 25.11 11.88
CA ALA A 171 -11.20 25.11 12.65
C ALA A 171 -10.06 25.88 11.95
N GLY A 172 -10.37 26.68 10.93
CA GLY A 172 -9.40 27.46 10.16
C GLY A 172 -10.03 28.21 8.98
N PRO A 173 -9.27 29.12 8.35
CA PRO A 173 -9.74 29.92 7.21
C PRO A 173 -9.91 29.08 5.94
N THR A 174 -10.56 29.68 4.94
CA THR A 174 -10.68 29.08 3.61
C THR A 174 -9.31 28.91 2.96
N SER A 175 -9.09 27.76 2.33
CA SER A 175 -7.85 27.42 1.64
C SER A 175 -7.46 28.42 0.56
N VAL A 176 -6.20 28.84 0.55
CA VAL A 176 -5.58 29.55 -0.59
C VAL A 176 -4.37 28.76 -1.09
N PRO A 177 -4.37 28.28 -2.35
CA PRO A 177 -3.22 27.57 -2.92
C PRO A 177 -1.96 28.43 -2.92
N PHE A 178 -0.79 27.82 -2.72
CA PHE A 178 0.49 28.54 -2.67
C PHE A 178 0.73 29.48 -3.87
N LYS A 179 0.28 29.09 -5.08
CA LYS A 179 0.46 29.88 -6.31
C LYS A 179 -0.29 31.21 -6.32
N GLU A 180 -1.31 31.36 -5.47
CA GLU A 180 -2.16 32.54 -5.35
C GLU A 180 -1.85 33.31 -4.06
N LEU A 181 -0.91 32.82 -3.24
CA LEU A 181 -0.61 33.38 -1.94
C LEU A 181 0.10 34.73 -2.08
N THR A 182 -0.41 35.73 -1.36
CA THR A 182 0.29 37.00 -1.10
C THR A 182 0.45 37.22 0.41
N ALA A 183 1.26 38.20 0.80
CA ALA A 183 1.45 38.53 2.21
C ALA A 183 0.15 39.00 2.87
N GLU A 184 -0.67 39.77 2.14
CA GLU A 184 -1.97 40.29 2.58
C GLU A 184 -2.95 39.15 2.81
N ILE A 185 -3.05 38.20 1.86
CA ILE A 185 -3.93 37.04 1.98
C ILE A 185 -3.53 36.16 3.17
N LEU A 186 -2.23 35.97 3.38
CA LEU A 186 -1.74 35.21 4.53
C LEU A 186 -2.05 35.93 5.85
N ALA A 187 -1.86 37.25 5.91
CA ALA A 187 -2.17 38.05 7.09
C ALA A 187 -3.67 38.06 7.42
N GLU A 188 -4.54 38.16 6.42
CA GLU A 188 -6.00 38.03 6.58
C GLU A 188 -6.37 36.65 7.13
N SER A 189 -5.75 35.60 6.59
CA SER A 189 -5.96 34.22 7.04
C SER A 189 -5.53 34.01 8.50
N ILE A 190 -4.40 34.59 8.90
CA ILE A 190 -3.91 34.58 10.29
C ILE A 190 -4.88 35.35 11.19
N THR A 191 -5.32 36.53 10.78
CA THR A 191 -6.22 37.39 11.56
C THR A 191 -7.58 36.72 11.77
N LEU A 192 -8.11 36.04 10.73
CA LEU A 192 -9.34 35.26 10.84
C LEU A 192 -9.17 34.07 11.79
N ALA A 193 -8.05 33.36 11.71
CA ALA A 193 -7.75 32.24 12.60
C ALA A 193 -7.62 32.66 14.08
N LEU A 194 -7.25 33.91 14.36
CA LEU A 194 -7.17 34.47 15.70
C LEU A 194 -8.52 34.90 16.28
N GLN A 195 -9.61 34.82 15.52
CA GLN A 195 -10.94 35.17 16.02
C GLN A 195 -11.39 34.17 17.10
N PRO A 196 -12.05 34.63 18.19
CA PRO A 196 -12.50 33.76 19.28
C PRO A 196 -13.36 32.59 18.81
N GLU A 197 -14.24 32.82 17.83
CA GLU A 197 -15.16 31.80 17.31
C GLU A 197 -14.40 30.64 16.64
N VAL A 198 -13.29 30.93 15.96
CA VAL A 198 -12.45 29.91 15.30
C VAL A 198 -11.63 29.15 16.34
N GLN A 199 -11.14 29.85 17.37
CA GLN A 199 -10.42 29.23 18.49
C GLN A 199 -11.32 28.28 19.29
N GLU A 200 -12.55 28.70 19.60
CA GLU A 200 -13.52 27.87 20.32
C GLU A 200 -13.82 26.57 19.58
N VAL A 201 -14.04 26.62 18.26
CA VAL A 201 -14.27 25.44 17.43
C VAL A 201 -13.06 24.50 17.42
N ALA A 202 -11.84 25.05 17.30
CA ALA A 202 -10.63 24.24 17.35
C ALA A 202 -10.44 23.55 18.71
N GLN A 203 -10.73 24.25 19.81
CA GLN A 203 -10.67 23.72 21.17
C GLN A 203 -11.73 22.63 21.43
N GLU A 204 -12.96 22.83 20.96
CA GLU A 204 -14.02 21.82 21.04
C GLU A 204 -13.61 20.53 20.32
N MET A 205 -13.08 20.68 19.10
CA MET A 205 -12.61 19.53 18.31
C MET A 205 -11.45 18.80 18.99
N ALA A 206 -10.51 19.53 19.59
CA ALA A 206 -9.43 18.95 20.37
C ALA A 206 -9.94 18.16 21.58
N GLY A 207 -10.99 18.66 22.26
CA GLY A 207 -11.66 17.96 23.34
C GLY A 207 -12.17 16.58 22.91
N HIS A 208 -12.88 16.50 21.78
CA HIS A 208 -13.33 15.22 21.23
C HIS A 208 -12.16 14.32 20.81
N ILE A 209 -11.12 14.87 20.17
CA ILE A 209 -9.93 14.09 19.76
C ILE A 209 -9.19 13.52 20.97
N ALA A 210 -9.15 14.25 22.09
CA ALA A 210 -8.50 13.80 23.32
C ALA A 210 -9.21 12.60 23.99
N GLU A 211 -10.49 12.38 23.68
CA GLU A 211 -11.25 11.20 24.12
C GLU A 211 -11.01 9.97 23.23
N GLU A 212 -10.40 10.16 22.05
CA GLU A 212 -10.06 9.09 21.12
C GLU A 212 -8.70 8.46 21.46
N ASP A 213 -8.62 7.13 21.33
CA ASP A 213 -7.34 6.41 21.29
C ASP A 213 -7.17 5.71 19.94
N GLY A 214 -6.76 6.48 18.93
CA GLY A 214 -6.72 5.96 17.57
C GLY A 214 -5.72 4.83 17.35
N ALA A 215 -4.66 4.75 18.17
CA ALA A 215 -3.71 3.66 18.10
C ALA A 215 -4.30 2.35 18.65
N VAL A 216 -4.98 2.40 19.80
CA VAL A 216 -5.66 1.24 20.38
C VAL A 216 -6.82 0.80 19.50
N GLN A 217 -7.64 1.74 19.01
CA GLN A 217 -8.74 1.42 18.09
C GLN A 217 -8.24 0.77 16.79
N ALA A 218 -7.13 1.24 16.23
CA ALA A 218 -6.51 0.61 15.06
C ALA A 218 -6.00 -0.81 15.38
N ALA A 219 -5.39 -1.04 16.54
CA ALA A 219 -4.95 -2.37 16.97
C ALA A 219 -6.12 -3.34 17.17
N MET A 220 -7.23 -2.86 17.76
CA MET A 220 -8.47 -3.63 17.92
C MET A 220 -9.07 -3.97 16.57
N ASP A 221 -9.22 -2.99 15.67
CA ASP A 221 -9.76 -3.21 14.33
C ASP A 221 -8.93 -4.22 13.51
N ILE A 222 -7.59 -4.15 13.62
CA ILE A 222 -6.71 -5.17 13.02
C ILE A 222 -6.99 -6.54 13.62
N THR A 223 -7.07 -6.65 14.95
CA THR A 223 -7.24 -7.93 15.65
C THR A 223 -8.60 -8.57 15.35
N ASP A 224 -9.67 -7.77 15.28
CA ASP A 224 -11.03 -8.25 14.98
C ASP A 224 -11.13 -8.77 13.54
N ARG A 225 -10.39 -8.16 12.62
CA ARG A 225 -10.39 -8.52 11.19
C ARG A 225 -9.40 -9.64 10.87
N LEU A 226 -8.34 -9.75 11.66
CA LEU A 226 -7.36 -10.81 11.58
C LEU A 226 -7.97 -12.00 12.31
N GLU A 227 -8.63 -12.92 11.59
CA GLU A 227 -9.23 -14.14 12.16
C GLU A 227 -8.14 -15.04 12.80
N VAL A 228 -7.64 -14.67 13.99
CA VAL A 228 -6.36 -15.14 14.56
C VAL A 228 -6.34 -16.65 14.67
N ASP A 229 -7.46 -17.26 15.06
CA ASP A 229 -7.57 -18.70 15.22
C ASP A 229 -7.33 -19.48 13.93
N LYS A 230 -7.64 -18.89 12.76
CA LYS A 230 -7.34 -19.48 11.46
C LYS A 230 -5.86 -19.41 11.09
N LEU A 231 -5.08 -18.58 11.80
CA LEU A 231 -3.65 -18.38 11.57
C LEU A 231 -2.78 -19.33 12.40
N ARG A 232 -3.35 -19.94 13.45
CA ARG A 232 -2.63 -20.76 14.43
C ARG A 232 -2.24 -22.12 13.85
N CYS A 233 -1.19 -22.70 14.43
CA CYS A 233 -0.82 -24.09 14.17
C CYS A 233 -1.72 -25.05 14.94
N ASP A 234 -2.20 -26.10 14.26
CA ASP A 234 -3.11 -27.11 14.84
C ASP A 234 -2.47 -27.90 16.00
N ILE A 235 -1.13 -28.00 16.02
CA ILE A 235 -0.37 -28.73 17.03
C ILE A 235 0.14 -27.81 18.14
N CYS A 236 0.54 -26.58 17.77
CA CYS A 236 1.13 -25.57 18.62
C CYS A 236 0.36 -24.25 18.46
N PRO A 237 -0.85 -24.09 19.05
CA PRO A 237 -1.73 -22.96 18.78
C PRO A 237 -1.12 -21.58 19.09
N GLU A 238 -0.13 -21.53 19.98
CA GLU A 238 0.66 -20.35 20.30
C GLU A 238 1.61 -19.90 19.17
N ARG A 239 1.81 -20.72 18.14
CA ARG A 239 2.70 -20.43 17.00
C ARG A 239 1.90 -20.22 15.71
N LEU A 240 2.38 -19.32 14.86
CA LEU A 240 1.83 -19.06 13.53
C LEU A 240 2.02 -20.28 12.63
N ALA A 241 0.95 -20.77 12.00
CA ALA A 241 1.07 -21.77 10.96
C ALA A 241 1.72 -21.17 9.71
N THR A 242 2.76 -21.82 9.19
CA THR A 242 3.44 -21.40 7.96
C THR A 242 3.41 -22.48 6.89
N TRP A 243 3.03 -23.70 7.25
CA TRP A 243 3.03 -24.86 6.39
C TRP A 243 1.67 -25.55 6.40
N LEU A 244 1.24 -26.02 5.23
CA LEU A 244 0.14 -26.95 5.06
C LEU A 244 0.73 -28.33 4.79
N HIS A 245 0.40 -29.31 5.63
CA HIS A 245 0.72 -30.71 5.34
C HIS A 245 -0.31 -31.28 4.36
N ARG A 246 0.14 -31.63 3.15
CA ARG A 246 -0.76 -31.98 2.04
C ARG A 246 -1.61 -33.23 2.30
N LYS A 247 -1.10 -34.18 3.08
CA LYS A 247 -1.77 -35.47 3.30
C LYS A 247 -2.89 -35.39 4.32
N THR A 248 -2.67 -34.68 5.43
CA THR A 248 -3.65 -34.57 6.53
C THR A 248 -4.46 -33.28 6.46
N GLY A 249 -4.01 -32.28 5.70
CA GLY A 249 -4.60 -30.95 5.69
C GLY A 249 -4.20 -30.08 6.88
N ALA A 250 -3.35 -30.58 7.79
CA ALA A 250 -2.97 -29.86 9.00
C ALA A 250 -2.15 -28.59 8.72
N HIS A 251 -2.44 -27.53 9.46
CA HIS A 251 -1.71 -26.28 9.50
C HIS A 251 -0.60 -26.35 10.56
N LEU A 252 0.64 -26.32 10.09
CA LEU A 252 1.84 -26.52 10.91
C LEU A 252 2.68 -25.24 10.98
N SER A 253 3.17 -24.93 12.18
CA SER A 253 4.21 -23.91 12.36
C SER A 253 5.55 -24.39 11.78
N GLY A 254 6.50 -23.47 11.58
CA GLY A 254 7.87 -23.83 11.21
C GLY A 254 8.51 -24.79 12.21
N PHE A 255 8.37 -24.49 13.50
CA PHE A 255 8.79 -25.34 14.62
C PHE A 255 8.21 -26.75 14.54
N THR A 256 6.87 -26.87 14.45
CA THR A 256 6.19 -28.18 14.41
C THR A 256 6.61 -28.98 13.18
N ALA A 257 6.67 -28.34 12.01
CA ALA A 257 7.12 -29.01 10.79
C ALA A 257 8.54 -29.57 10.94
N SER A 258 9.45 -28.80 11.54
CA SER A 258 10.81 -29.25 11.84
C SER A 258 10.85 -30.42 12.83
N CYS A 259 10.04 -30.39 13.91
CA CYS A 259 9.93 -31.52 14.85
C CYS A 259 9.51 -32.82 14.15
N LEU A 260 8.49 -32.74 13.31
CA LEU A 260 7.91 -33.92 12.65
C LEU A 260 8.84 -34.48 11.55
N VAL A 261 9.55 -33.61 10.83
CA VAL A 261 10.56 -34.02 9.85
C VAL A 261 11.76 -34.67 10.54
N ASP A 262 12.24 -34.10 11.64
CA ASP A 262 13.36 -34.63 12.44
C ASP A 262 13.06 -36.06 12.95
N GLN A 263 11.83 -36.29 13.42
CA GLN A 263 11.37 -37.61 13.86
C GLN A 263 10.97 -38.56 12.72
N GLY A 264 11.09 -38.13 11.46
CA GLY A 264 10.72 -38.94 10.30
C GLY A 264 9.21 -39.22 10.15
N LEU A 265 8.36 -38.48 10.87
CA LEU A 265 6.89 -38.66 10.85
C LEU A 265 6.25 -38.07 9.60
N ILE A 266 6.87 -37.05 9.00
CA ILE A 266 6.46 -36.47 7.71
C ILE A 266 7.68 -36.20 6.83
N GLN A 267 7.48 -36.10 5.52
CA GLN A 267 8.56 -35.73 4.59
C GLN A 267 8.49 -34.24 4.23
N PRO A 268 9.62 -33.54 4.02
CA PRO A 268 9.62 -32.15 3.56
C PRO A 268 8.82 -31.91 2.27
N ALA A 269 8.77 -32.92 1.38
CA ALA A 269 8.01 -32.87 0.14
C ALA A 269 6.48 -32.82 0.36
N ASP A 270 6.01 -33.27 1.53
CA ASP A 270 4.60 -33.25 1.90
C ASP A 270 4.14 -31.86 2.37
N LEU A 271 5.08 -30.93 2.57
CA LEU A 271 4.79 -29.57 3.02
C LEU A 271 4.55 -28.62 1.83
N LYS A 272 3.61 -27.72 2.02
CA LYS A 272 3.35 -26.58 1.12
C LYS A 272 3.34 -25.31 1.96
N LEU A 273 3.94 -24.23 1.46
CA LEU A 273 3.85 -22.95 2.14
C LEU A 273 2.37 -22.54 2.27
N LEU A 274 1.93 -22.28 3.50
CA LEU A 274 0.57 -21.87 3.82
C LEU A 274 0.40 -20.38 3.49
N ARG A 275 -0.72 -20.06 2.84
CA ARG A 275 -1.14 -18.67 2.59
C ARG A 275 -2.46 -18.45 3.32
N HIS A 276 -2.41 -17.71 4.42
CA HIS A 276 -3.57 -17.43 5.27
C HIS A 276 -4.65 -16.59 4.58
N LYS A 277 -4.22 -15.58 3.83
CA LYS A 277 -5.09 -14.78 2.98
C LYS A 277 -4.47 -14.66 1.60
N HIS A 278 -5.28 -14.87 0.58
CA HIS A 278 -4.91 -14.66 -0.81
C HIS A 278 -5.94 -13.74 -1.44
N TRP A 279 -5.52 -12.54 -1.81
CA TRP A 279 -6.35 -11.67 -2.64
C TRP A 279 -5.99 -11.89 -4.10
N TYR A 280 -6.98 -12.31 -4.89
CA TYR A 280 -6.80 -12.55 -6.31
C TYR A 280 -6.77 -11.23 -7.08
N VAL A 281 -5.57 -10.72 -7.36
CA VAL A 281 -5.39 -9.43 -8.04
C VAL A 281 -5.69 -9.46 -9.54
N ASP A 282 -5.71 -10.66 -10.15
CA ASP A 282 -5.84 -10.90 -11.59
C ASP A 282 -7.31 -10.85 -12.08
N GLU A 283 -8.19 -10.01 -11.52
CA GLU A 283 -9.60 -9.91 -12.00
C GLU A 283 -9.74 -9.19 -13.36
N GLY A 284 -8.66 -8.57 -13.87
CA GLY A 284 -8.60 -7.93 -15.18
C GLY A 284 -9.15 -6.51 -15.23
N ALA A 285 -9.54 -6.05 -16.42
CA ALA A 285 -9.97 -4.68 -16.66
C ALA A 285 -11.40 -4.39 -16.17
N GLU A 286 -11.66 -3.12 -15.84
CA GLU A 286 -12.96 -2.63 -15.35
C GLU A 286 -14.02 -2.54 -16.46
N GLU A 287 -13.59 -2.27 -17.70
CA GLU A 287 -14.45 -2.17 -18.89
C GLU A 287 -13.72 -2.68 -20.15
N PRO A 288 -14.43 -3.02 -21.24
CA PRO A 288 -13.83 -3.68 -22.41
C PRO A 288 -12.76 -2.83 -23.10
N ILE A 289 -12.99 -1.51 -23.25
CA ILE A 289 -12.05 -0.58 -23.90
C ILE A 289 -10.76 -0.49 -23.07
N THR A 290 -10.88 -0.29 -21.76
CA THR A 290 -9.75 -0.36 -20.82
C THR A 290 -9.05 -1.71 -20.93
N GLY A 291 -9.77 -2.81 -21.16
CA GLY A 291 -9.20 -4.15 -21.41
C GLY A 291 -8.32 -4.23 -22.66
N VAL A 292 -8.75 -3.63 -23.76
CA VAL A 292 -7.96 -3.54 -25.01
C VAL A 292 -6.72 -2.67 -24.81
N ILE A 293 -6.88 -1.47 -24.25
CA ILE A 293 -5.77 -0.53 -24.00
C ILE A 293 -4.76 -1.15 -23.02
N ALA A 294 -5.22 -1.86 -21.99
CA ALA A 294 -4.37 -2.56 -21.04
C ALA A 294 -3.59 -3.72 -21.67
N ALA A 295 -4.20 -4.50 -22.57
CA ALA A 295 -3.50 -5.56 -23.29
C ALA A 295 -2.42 -4.98 -24.21
N ALA A 296 -2.72 -3.89 -24.93
CA ALA A 296 -1.77 -3.21 -25.80
C ALA A 296 -0.60 -2.59 -25.01
N SER A 297 -0.90 -1.82 -23.95
CA SER A 297 0.13 -1.21 -23.08
C SER A 297 0.97 -2.25 -22.34
N GLY A 298 0.36 -3.35 -21.88
CA GLY A 298 1.08 -4.46 -21.25
C GLY A 298 2.04 -5.17 -22.22
N PHE A 299 1.63 -5.35 -23.48
CA PHE A 299 2.50 -5.88 -24.52
C PHE A 299 3.67 -4.92 -24.82
N VAL A 300 3.40 -3.63 -25.01
CA VAL A 300 4.44 -2.60 -25.23
C VAL A 300 5.42 -2.56 -24.06
N ALA A 301 4.94 -2.59 -22.82
CA ALA A 301 5.79 -2.62 -21.63
C ALA A 301 6.64 -3.90 -21.55
N ALA A 302 6.09 -5.06 -21.90
CA ALA A 302 6.83 -6.32 -21.94
C ALA A 302 7.95 -6.30 -23.00
N VAL A 303 7.66 -5.78 -24.19
CA VAL A 303 8.66 -5.58 -25.26
C VAL A 303 9.73 -4.56 -24.83
N GLY A 304 9.32 -3.46 -24.21
CA GLY A 304 10.24 -2.44 -23.67
C GLY A 304 11.15 -3.01 -22.59
N THR A 305 10.60 -3.80 -21.66
CA THR A 305 11.36 -4.48 -20.61
C THR A 305 12.32 -5.50 -21.20
N ALA A 306 11.88 -6.35 -22.13
CA ALA A 306 12.75 -7.32 -22.80
C ALA A 306 13.91 -6.64 -23.55
N THR A 307 13.63 -5.52 -24.22
CA THR A 307 14.64 -4.69 -24.90
C THR A 307 15.59 -4.04 -23.92
N SER A 308 15.08 -3.49 -22.81
CA SER A 308 15.90 -2.89 -21.75
C SER A 308 16.81 -3.92 -21.09
N ASP A 309 16.28 -5.10 -20.73
CA ASP A 309 17.05 -6.23 -20.19
C ASP A 309 18.13 -6.69 -21.16
N TYR A 310 17.82 -6.76 -22.46
CA TYR A 310 18.79 -7.09 -23.50
C TYR A 310 19.93 -6.05 -23.55
N LEU A 311 19.60 -4.76 -23.62
CA LEU A 311 20.57 -3.67 -23.62
C LEU A 311 21.40 -3.62 -22.33
N GLN A 312 20.78 -3.87 -21.18
CA GLN A 312 21.48 -3.92 -19.90
C GLN A 312 22.45 -5.10 -19.84
N ARG A 313 22.07 -6.28 -20.35
CA ARG A 313 22.96 -7.46 -20.42
C ARG A 313 24.11 -7.28 -21.41
N LEU A 314 23.91 -6.50 -22.47
CA LEU A 314 25.00 -6.07 -23.36
C LEU A 314 25.98 -5.12 -22.64
N LYS A 315 25.47 -4.18 -21.83
CA LYS A 315 26.28 -3.18 -21.09
C LYS A 315 26.97 -3.75 -19.85
N SER A 316 26.39 -4.77 -19.23
CA SER A 316 26.90 -5.37 -17.99
C SER A 316 26.79 -6.90 -18.06
N PRO A 317 27.75 -7.58 -18.72
CA PRO A 317 27.82 -9.03 -18.76
C PRO A 317 27.92 -9.58 -17.33
N ALA A 318 27.09 -10.58 -16.99
CA ALA A 318 27.24 -11.25 -15.70
C ALA A 318 28.63 -11.94 -15.63
N PRO A 319 29.32 -11.92 -14.48
CA PRO A 319 30.60 -12.61 -14.36
C PRO A 319 30.39 -14.12 -14.64
N PRO A 320 31.39 -14.79 -15.25
CA PRO A 320 31.26 -16.19 -15.61
C PRO A 320 30.89 -17.03 -14.38
N ARG A 321 29.91 -17.90 -14.51
CA ARG A 321 29.60 -18.88 -13.46
C ARG A 321 30.87 -19.67 -13.17
N PRO A 322 31.28 -19.84 -11.90
CA PRO A 322 32.41 -20.71 -11.59
C PRO A 322 32.13 -22.10 -12.16
N SER A 323 33.09 -22.62 -12.93
CA SER A 323 32.99 -23.96 -13.48
C SER A 323 32.75 -24.93 -12.32
N ARG A 324 31.81 -25.85 -12.51
CA ARG A 324 31.46 -26.87 -11.53
C ARG A 324 32.66 -27.79 -11.37
N ARG A 325 33.61 -27.40 -10.52
CA ARG A 325 34.80 -28.20 -10.20
C ARG A 325 34.29 -29.49 -9.57
N ARG A 326 34.48 -30.63 -10.25
CA ARG A 326 34.29 -31.95 -9.65
C ARG A 326 35.08 -31.96 -8.34
N LEU A 327 34.40 -32.16 -7.22
CA LEU A 327 35.02 -32.41 -5.93
C LEU A 327 35.80 -33.72 -6.04
N SER A 328 37.09 -33.60 -6.36
CA SER A 328 38.09 -34.63 -6.12
C SER A 328 38.46 -34.58 -4.65
N SER A 329 38.27 -35.71 -3.96
CA SER A 329 38.50 -35.85 -2.53
C SER A 329 39.96 -35.64 -2.15
N LYS A 330 40.16 -35.26 -0.88
CA LYS A 330 41.40 -35.19 -0.09
C LYS A 330 42.21 -33.91 -0.27
N ARG A 331 42.15 -33.05 0.75
CA ARG A 331 43.34 -32.54 1.44
C ARG A 331 42.99 -32.00 2.83
N HIS A 332 43.88 -32.33 3.76
CA HIS A 332 43.84 -32.04 5.19
C HIS A 332 43.80 -30.55 5.49
N PHE A 333 43.13 -30.21 6.58
CA PHE A 333 43.09 -28.87 7.17
C PHE A 333 43.99 -28.88 8.42
N THR A 334 44.99 -28.00 8.45
CA THR A 334 45.77 -27.66 9.64
C THR A 334 45.66 -26.16 9.88
N PRO A 335 45.35 -25.69 11.10
CA PRO A 335 45.15 -24.27 11.39
C PRO A 335 46.36 -23.65 12.11
N THR A 336 46.90 -22.57 11.55
CA THR A 336 47.77 -21.51 12.14
C THR A 336 48.02 -20.54 10.97
N GLU A 337 48.01 -19.21 11.06
CA GLU A 337 48.26 -18.23 12.11
C GLU A 337 47.74 -16.85 11.63
N GLU A 338 47.64 -15.91 12.56
CA GLU A 338 47.27 -14.50 12.39
C GLU A 338 48.21 -13.70 11.46
N HIS A 339 47.69 -12.73 10.70
CA HIS A 339 48.33 -11.42 10.48
C HIS A 339 47.37 -10.39 9.83
N GLN A 340 47.09 -9.35 10.62
CA GLN A 340 47.08 -7.90 10.34
C GLN A 340 46.62 -7.32 8.99
N ALA A 341 45.90 -6.20 9.15
CA ALA A 341 45.43 -5.25 8.16
C ALA A 341 46.55 -4.60 7.32
N HIS A 342 46.27 -4.30 6.05
CA HIS A 342 46.75 -3.10 5.36
C HIS A 342 45.91 -2.78 4.11
N ASP A 343 45.58 -1.49 4.05
CA ASP A 343 45.45 -0.59 2.89
C ASP A 343 44.48 -0.85 1.73
N GLY A 344 43.69 0.21 1.51
CA GLY A 344 42.83 0.39 0.36
C GLY A 344 43.61 0.37 -0.94
N ILE A 345 43.31 -0.63 -1.75
CA ILE A 345 43.63 -0.63 -3.17
C ILE A 345 42.30 -0.42 -3.90
N LEU A 346 42.20 0.77 -4.53
CA LEU A 346 41.20 1.09 -5.55
C LEU A 346 41.08 -0.10 -6.51
N ARG A 347 39.91 -0.76 -6.53
CA ARG A 347 39.60 -1.75 -7.56
C ARG A 347 39.68 -1.05 -8.91
N PRO A 348 40.43 -1.57 -9.90
CA PRO A 348 40.37 -1.03 -11.24
C PRO A 348 38.94 -1.26 -11.75
N VAL A 349 38.30 -0.19 -12.22
CA VAL A 349 37.07 -0.26 -13.02
C VAL A 349 37.46 -0.99 -14.30
N ILE A 350 37.21 -2.30 -14.34
CA ILE A 350 37.37 -3.12 -15.54
C ILE A 350 36.31 -2.63 -16.53
N GLY A 351 36.74 -1.94 -17.60
CA GLY A 351 35.90 -1.64 -18.75
C GLY A 351 35.31 -2.93 -19.34
N PRO A 352 34.17 -2.85 -20.07
CA PRO A 352 33.43 -4.04 -20.47
C PRO A 352 34.31 -4.95 -21.33
N ALA A 353 34.61 -6.16 -20.84
CA ALA A 353 35.23 -7.19 -21.65
C ALA A 353 34.35 -7.46 -22.87
N ALA A 354 34.96 -7.58 -24.05
CA ALA A 354 34.24 -7.91 -25.27
C ALA A 354 33.51 -9.26 -25.09
N LEU A 355 32.19 -9.25 -25.25
CA LEU A 355 31.34 -10.44 -25.15
C LEU A 355 31.81 -11.50 -26.14
N THR A 356 31.92 -12.75 -25.69
CA THR A 356 32.22 -13.89 -26.58
C THR A 356 31.02 -14.18 -27.48
N THR A 357 31.26 -14.82 -28.64
CA THR A 357 30.20 -15.22 -29.59
C THR A 357 29.12 -16.08 -28.91
N MET A 358 29.52 -16.97 -28.00
CA MET A 358 28.61 -17.83 -27.24
C MET A 358 27.76 -17.03 -26.22
N GLU A 359 28.30 -15.98 -25.62
CA GLU A 359 27.53 -15.10 -24.72
C GLU A 359 26.53 -14.24 -25.49
N MET A 360 26.93 -13.70 -26.64
CA MET A 360 26.03 -12.97 -27.53
C MET A 360 24.88 -13.86 -28.04
N GLU A 361 25.18 -15.09 -28.46
CA GLU A 361 24.17 -16.07 -28.90
C GLU A 361 23.19 -16.40 -27.76
N ASN A 362 23.69 -16.62 -26.54
CA ASN A 362 22.84 -16.86 -25.37
C ASN A 362 21.96 -15.66 -24.98
N ILE A 363 22.48 -14.42 -25.10
CA ILE A 363 21.71 -13.20 -24.84
C ILE A 363 20.60 -13.04 -25.91
N ALA A 364 20.92 -13.28 -27.18
CA ALA A 364 19.98 -13.21 -28.29
C ALA A 364 18.88 -14.27 -28.18
N ILE A 365 19.22 -15.53 -27.87
CA ILE A 365 18.26 -16.62 -27.63
C ILE A 365 17.31 -16.26 -26.49
N ARG A 366 17.82 -15.66 -25.39
CA ARG A 366 16.97 -15.23 -24.27
C ARG A 366 16.03 -14.10 -24.65
N TYR A 367 16.52 -13.10 -25.38
CA TYR A 367 15.68 -12.01 -25.89
C TYR A 367 14.58 -12.54 -26.83
N ALA A 368 14.93 -13.42 -27.77
CA ALA A 368 13.96 -14.10 -28.64
C ALA A 368 12.93 -14.91 -27.83
N CYS A 369 13.38 -15.64 -26.81
CA CYS A 369 12.50 -16.37 -25.90
C CYS A 369 11.56 -15.44 -25.12
N ASP A 370 12.04 -14.30 -24.64
CA ASP A 370 11.23 -13.35 -23.89
C ASP A 370 10.23 -12.61 -24.80
N LEU A 371 10.61 -12.31 -26.04
CA LEU A 371 9.73 -11.75 -27.07
C LEU A 371 8.65 -12.77 -27.50
N ALA A 372 9.03 -14.03 -27.70
CA ALA A 372 8.09 -15.11 -28.01
C ALA A 372 7.09 -15.34 -26.87
N LYS A 373 7.53 -15.27 -25.61
CA LYS A 373 6.64 -15.31 -24.45
C LYS A 373 5.68 -14.11 -24.43
N ALA A 374 6.16 -12.90 -24.73
CA ALA A 374 5.31 -11.71 -24.81
C ALA A 374 4.26 -11.85 -25.93
N GLY A 375 4.68 -12.32 -27.11
CA GLY A 375 3.79 -12.58 -28.25
C GLY A 375 2.75 -13.65 -27.97
N ALA A 376 3.12 -14.76 -27.32
CA ALA A 376 2.19 -15.81 -26.93
C ALA A 376 1.17 -15.36 -25.86
N LYS A 377 1.57 -14.45 -24.97
CA LYS A 377 0.70 -13.91 -23.91
C LYS A 377 -0.26 -12.83 -24.40
N ALA A 378 0.05 -12.12 -25.49
CA ALA A 378 -0.76 -11.00 -25.95
C ALA A 378 -2.20 -11.37 -26.33
N PRO A 379 -2.47 -12.45 -27.11
CA PRO A 379 -3.85 -12.87 -27.41
C PRO A 379 -4.61 -13.32 -26.16
N VAL A 380 -3.93 -14.04 -25.25
CA VAL A 380 -4.51 -14.48 -23.98
C VAL A 380 -4.90 -13.27 -23.13
N ALA A 381 -4.00 -12.30 -22.99
CA ALA A 381 -4.23 -11.08 -22.23
C ALA A 381 -5.37 -10.23 -22.84
N LEU A 382 -5.44 -10.12 -24.17
CA LEU A 382 -6.49 -9.39 -24.86
C LEU A 382 -7.87 -10.02 -24.61
N ILE A 383 -8.05 -11.30 -24.94
CA ILE A 383 -9.35 -11.98 -24.82
C ILE A 383 -9.76 -12.06 -23.34
N TYR A 384 -8.82 -12.37 -22.45
CA TYR A 384 -9.06 -12.38 -21.01
C TYR A 384 -9.51 -11.01 -20.49
N ASN A 385 -8.80 -9.93 -20.83
CA ASN A 385 -9.12 -8.60 -20.32
C ASN A 385 -10.39 -8.02 -20.95
N VAL A 386 -10.71 -8.35 -22.21
CA VAL A 386 -12.00 -7.99 -22.82
C VAL A 386 -13.14 -8.73 -22.10
N ALA A 387 -13.00 -10.02 -21.83
CA ALA A 387 -13.98 -10.78 -21.05
C ALA A 387 -14.18 -10.18 -19.65
N ASN A 388 -13.10 -9.84 -18.96
CA ASN A 388 -13.13 -9.17 -17.66
C ASN A 388 -13.80 -7.79 -17.74
N GLY A 389 -13.49 -7.02 -18.79
CA GLY A 389 -14.09 -5.71 -19.00
C GLY A 389 -15.61 -5.80 -19.16
N PHE A 390 -16.11 -6.77 -19.92
CA PHE A 390 -17.54 -7.00 -20.04
C PHE A 390 -18.18 -7.49 -18.73
N HIS A 391 -17.48 -8.35 -17.98
CA HIS A 391 -17.91 -8.83 -16.67
C HIS A 391 -18.04 -7.70 -15.65
N ASN A 392 -17.06 -6.80 -15.59
CA ASN A 392 -16.91 -5.77 -14.58
C ASN A 392 -17.65 -4.45 -14.93
N ALA A 393 -18.00 -4.22 -16.20
CA ALA A 393 -18.67 -3.00 -16.64
C ALA A 393 -19.99 -2.67 -15.90
N PRO A 394 -20.84 -3.64 -15.49
CA PRO A 394 -22.07 -3.35 -14.74
C PRO A 394 -21.82 -2.76 -13.34
N SER A 395 -20.70 -3.09 -12.70
CA SER A 395 -20.35 -2.53 -11.38
C SER A 395 -19.69 -1.16 -11.49
N HIS A 396 -18.77 -0.96 -12.45
CA HIS A 396 -17.94 0.26 -12.54
C HIS A 396 -18.43 1.33 -13.50
N GLY A 397 -19.19 0.95 -14.54
CA GLY A 397 -19.67 1.87 -15.56
C GLY A 397 -21.00 2.53 -15.18
N PHE A 398 -22.11 1.94 -15.63
CA PHE A 398 -23.36 2.69 -15.82
C PHE A 398 -24.51 2.29 -14.88
N ALA A 399 -24.30 1.41 -13.89
CA ALA A 399 -25.42 0.83 -13.17
C ALA A 399 -25.25 0.54 -11.67
N GLY A 400 -24.05 0.68 -11.09
CA GLY A 400 -23.79 0.37 -9.67
C GLY A 400 -24.31 -1.01 -9.25
N ILE A 401 -24.31 -1.98 -10.18
CA ILE A 401 -24.82 -3.33 -9.94
C ILE A 401 -23.69 -4.13 -9.33
N GLU A 402 -23.93 -4.75 -8.17
CA GLU A 402 -22.98 -5.68 -7.59
C GLU A 402 -22.82 -6.88 -8.53
N VAL A 403 -21.61 -7.06 -9.07
CA VAL A 403 -21.24 -8.17 -9.94
C VAL A 403 -20.64 -9.28 -9.09
N ARG A 404 -20.99 -10.52 -9.40
CA ARG A 404 -20.45 -11.70 -8.72
C ARG A 404 -18.95 -11.83 -8.94
N ARG A 405 -18.20 -12.10 -7.87
CA ARG A 405 -16.78 -12.45 -7.96
C ARG A 405 -16.60 -13.80 -8.65
N ARG A 406 -15.61 -13.87 -9.53
CA ARG A 406 -15.25 -15.07 -10.27
C ARG A 406 -14.35 -15.99 -9.44
N ASP A 407 -14.43 -17.29 -9.73
CA ASP A 407 -13.52 -18.30 -9.18
C ASP A 407 -12.08 -18.11 -9.70
N GLU A 408 -11.09 -18.34 -8.83
CA GLU A 408 -9.67 -18.21 -9.17
C GLU A 408 -9.22 -19.21 -10.24
N ILE A 409 -8.53 -18.71 -11.28
CA ILE A 409 -7.93 -19.54 -12.33
C ILE A 409 -6.47 -19.84 -11.94
N THR A 410 -6.26 -21.02 -11.37
CA THR A 410 -4.93 -21.50 -10.93
C THR A 410 -4.26 -22.42 -11.95
N GLY A 411 -4.98 -22.91 -12.95
CA GLY A 411 -4.54 -23.85 -13.98
C GLY A 411 -5.66 -24.25 -14.95
N LEU A 412 -5.42 -25.27 -15.78
CA LEU A 412 -6.33 -25.67 -16.86
C LEU A 412 -7.71 -26.11 -16.33
N GLY A 413 -7.73 -27.00 -15.34
CA GLY A 413 -8.98 -27.50 -14.76
C GLY A 413 -9.85 -26.39 -14.14
N SER A 414 -9.23 -25.49 -13.37
CA SER A 414 -9.93 -24.31 -12.84
C SER A 414 -10.38 -23.35 -13.96
N GLY A 415 -9.57 -23.18 -15.01
CA GLY A 415 -9.90 -22.32 -16.15
C GLY A 415 -11.14 -22.80 -16.90
N LEU A 416 -11.23 -24.10 -17.18
CA LEU A 416 -12.41 -24.74 -17.80
C LEU A 416 -13.65 -24.67 -16.92
N LYS A 417 -13.50 -24.95 -15.61
CA LYS A 417 -14.61 -24.83 -14.65
C LYS A 417 -15.16 -23.41 -14.61
N THR A 418 -14.26 -22.43 -14.50
CA THR A 418 -14.62 -21.01 -14.51
C THR A 418 -15.25 -20.60 -15.85
N ALA A 419 -14.71 -21.04 -16.98
CA ALA A 419 -15.26 -20.79 -18.30
C ALA A 419 -16.72 -21.27 -18.43
N GLY A 420 -17.01 -22.51 -18.05
CA GLY A 420 -18.38 -23.06 -18.11
C GLY A 420 -19.34 -22.39 -17.12
N LYS A 421 -18.88 -22.14 -15.88
CA LYS A 421 -19.68 -21.48 -14.85
C LYS A 421 -20.04 -20.04 -15.24
N GLU A 422 -19.06 -19.25 -15.71
CA GLU A 422 -19.31 -17.87 -16.12
C GLU A 422 -20.13 -17.78 -17.41
N PHE A 423 -19.99 -18.73 -18.34
CA PHE A 423 -20.83 -18.81 -19.53
C PHE A 423 -22.30 -19.04 -19.17
N THR A 424 -22.58 -20.05 -18.34
CA THR A 424 -23.95 -20.40 -17.94
C THR A 424 -24.60 -19.32 -17.09
N LEU A 425 -23.89 -18.81 -16.08
CA LEU A 425 -24.40 -17.74 -15.21
C LEU A 425 -24.53 -16.43 -15.98
N GLY A 426 -23.56 -16.06 -16.81
CA GLY A 426 -23.61 -14.83 -17.61
C GLY A 426 -24.80 -14.82 -18.58
N ILE A 427 -25.10 -15.93 -19.26
CA ILE A 427 -26.31 -16.06 -20.09
C ILE A 427 -27.56 -15.93 -19.23
N TRP A 428 -27.65 -16.64 -18.10
CA TRP A 428 -28.81 -16.54 -17.22
C TRP A 428 -29.02 -15.11 -16.68
N GLU A 429 -27.96 -14.43 -16.26
CA GLU A 429 -27.99 -13.05 -15.76
C GLU A 429 -28.36 -12.05 -16.87
N ALA A 430 -27.89 -12.27 -18.11
CA ALA A 430 -28.27 -11.46 -19.27
C ALA A 430 -29.79 -11.50 -19.49
N PHE A 431 -30.37 -12.70 -19.61
CA PHE A 431 -31.79 -12.85 -19.91
C PHE A 431 -32.70 -12.54 -18.72
N SER A 432 -32.35 -13.00 -17.51
CA SER A 432 -33.12 -12.66 -16.30
C SER A 432 -33.05 -11.17 -15.97
N GLY A 433 -31.93 -10.50 -16.29
CA GLY A 433 -31.73 -9.06 -16.10
C GLY A 433 -32.71 -8.18 -16.88
N LEU A 434 -33.12 -8.61 -18.07
CA LEU A 434 -34.10 -7.90 -18.91
C LEU A 434 -35.48 -7.79 -18.24
N VAL A 435 -35.82 -8.71 -17.33
CA VAL A 435 -37.11 -8.73 -16.63
C VAL A 435 -36.96 -8.24 -15.19
N THR A 436 -35.95 -8.73 -14.48
CA THR A 436 -35.77 -8.45 -13.04
C THR A 436 -35.38 -6.99 -12.77
N LYS A 437 -34.58 -6.34 -13.64
CA LYS A 437 -34.16 -4.94 -13.43
C LYS A 437 -35.29 -3.94 -13.63
N PRO A 438 -36.09 -4.00 -14.73
CA PRO A 438 -37.30 -3.17 -14.85
C PRO A 438 -38.28 -3.39 -13.70
N TYR A 439 -38.51 -4.64 -13.30
CA TYR A 439 -39.43 -4.96 -12.21
C TYR A 439 -38.97 -4.37 -10.86
N ASN A 440 -37.72 -4.59 -10.46
CA ASN A 440 -37.19 -4.12 -9.18
C ASN A 440 -37.10 -2.59 -9.12
N ASP A 441 -36.64 -1.93 -10.18
CA ASP A 441 -36.55 -0.46 -10.19
C ASP A 441 -37.94 0.20 -10.23
N THR A 442 -38.92 -0.41 -10.91
CA THR A 442 -40.33 0.04 -10.87
C THR A 442 -40.93 -0.14 -9.48
N LYS A 443 -40.63 -1.26 -8.80
CA LYS A 443 -41.08 -1.50 -7.42
C LYS A 443 -40.50 -0.47 -6.43
N GLN A 444 -39.26 -0.02 -6.61
CA GLN A 444 -38.60 0.93 -5.71
C GLN A 444 -38.92 2.40 -6.02
N ARG A 445 -39.12 2.76 -7.30
CA ARG A 445 -39.20 4.17 -7.76
C ARG A 445 -40.46 4.50 -8.56
N GLY A 446 -41.44 3.59 -8.61
CA GLY A 446 -42.66 3.74 -9.40
C GLY A 446 -42.39 3.84 -10.90
N ALA A 447 -43.27 4.52 -11.65
CA ALA A 447 -43.17 4.64 -13.12
C ALA A 447 -41.84 5.29 -13.60
N ARG A 448 -41.24 6.18 -12.80
CA ARG A 448 -39.90 6.76 -13.09
C ARG A 448 -38.78 5.72 -13.02
N GLY A 449 -38.99 4.61 -12.31
CA GLY A 449 -38.06 3.48 -12.21
C GLY A 449 -38.04 2.58 -13.44
N LEU A 450 -39.13 2.54 -14.23
CA LEU A 450 -39.26 1.63 -15.38
C LEU A 450 -38.22 1.93 -16.46
N GLY A 451 -38.08 3.20 -16.87
CA GLY A 451 -37.11 3.60 -17.89
C GLY A 451 -35.66 3.35 -17.46
N LYS A 452 -35.33 3.64 -16.19
CA LYS A 452 -34.01 3.36 -15.62
C LYS A 452 -33.74 1.85 -15.54
N GLY A 453 -34.73 1.06 -15.16
CA GLY A 453 -34.64 -0.39 -15.10
C GLY A 453 -34.50 -1.04 -16.48
N MET A 454 -35.18 -0.53 -17.51
CA MET A 454 -35.01 -0.97 -18.90
C MET A 454 -33.61 -0.67 -19.44
N LEU A 455 -33.10 0.54 -19.20
CA LEU A 455 -31.73 0.91 -19.58
C LEU A 455 -30.70 0.01 -18.89
N ARG A 456 -30.83 -0.21 -17.58
CA ARG A 456 -29.94 -1.11 -16.81
C ARG A 456 -30.06 -2.57 -17.25
N GLY A 457 -31.26 -3.03 -17.58
CA GLY A 457 -31.50 -4.37 -18.11
C GLY A 457 -30.85 -4.58 -19.48
N GLY A 458 -31.00 -3.62 -20.40
CA GLY A 458 -30.38 -3.67 -21.73
C GLY A 458 -28.85 -3.60 -21.69
N LEU A 459 -28.29 -2.69 -20.89
CA LEU A 459 -26.83 -2.61 -20.68
C LEU A 459 -26.29 -3.88 -20.02
N GLY A 460 -26.97 -4.39 -18.99
CA GLY A 460 -26.63 -5.65 -18.34
C GLY A 460 -26.67 -6.84 -19.28
N PHE A 461 -27.64 -6.88 -20.22
CA PHE A 461 -27.72 -7.93 -21.24
C PHE A 461 -26.47 -7.95 -22.14
N ILE A 462 -26.08 -6.79 -22.68
CA ILE A 462 -24.89 -6.69 -23.55
C ILE A 462 -23.62 -7.08 -22.78
N SER A 463 -23.46 -6.56 -21.56
CA SER A 463 -22.30 -6.84 -20.72
C SER A 463 -22.18 -8.31 -20.33
N ASN A 464 -23.25 -8.90 -19.80
CA ASN A 464 -23.22 -10.29 -19.33
C ASN A 464 -23.07 -11.28 -20.50
N LEU A 465 -23.69 -10.98 -21.65
CA LEU A 465 -23.53 -11.80 -22.86
C LEU A 465 -22.11 -11.69 -23.44
N GLY A 466 -21.54 -10.48 -23.47
CA GLY A 466 -20.14 -10.26 -23.85
C GLY A 466 -19.17 -11.02 -22.92
N SER A 467 -19.39 -10.96 -21.61
CA SER A 467 -18.60 -11.71 -20.62
C SER A 467 -18.68 -13.21 -20.87
N ALA A 468 -19.87 -13.76 -21.14
CA ALA A 468 -20.04 -15.19 -21.44
C ALA A 468 -19.31 -15.60 -22.72
N ILE A 469 -19.47 -14.85 -23.81
CA ILE A 469 -18.87 -15.17 -25.13
C ILE A 469 -17.34 -15.09 -25.08
N PHE A 470 -16.79 -13.98 -24.55
CA PHE A 470 -15.34 -13.79 -24.49
C PHE A 470 -14.70 -14.57 -23.34
N GLY A 471 -15.45 -14.84 -22.26
CA GLY A 471 -14.99 -15.57 -21.09
C GLY A 471 -14.71 -17.04 -21.39
N LEU A 472 -15.47 -17.68 -22.28
CA LEU A 472 -15.25 -19.08 -22.63
C LEU A 472 -13.83 -19.34 -23.20
N PRO A 473 -13.38 -18.67 -24.27
CA PRO A 473 -11.98 -18.78 -24.72
C PRO A 473 -11.01 -18.09 -23.77
N GLY A 474 -11.36 -16.92 -23.21
CA GLY A 474 -10.46 -16.13 -22.37
C GLY A 474 -10.03 -16.84 -21.09
N TYR A 475 -10.97 -17.41 -20.34
CA TYR A 475 -10.69 -18.12 -19.08
C TYR A 475 -10.02 -19.48 -19.32
N THR A 476 -10.36 -20.16 -20.41
CA THR A 476 -9.70 -21.41 -20.82
C THR A 476 -8.24 -21.17 -21.17
N LEU A 477 -7.96 -20.19 -22.05
CA LEU A 477 -6.60 -19.80 -22.42
C LEU A 477 -5.79 -19.33 -21.20
N LYS A 478 -6.42 -18.59 -20.28
CA LYS A 478 -5.78 -18.19 -19.01
C LYS A 478 -5.42 -19.40 -18.14
N GLY A 479 -6.28 -20.42 -18.12
CA GLY A 479 -6.01 -21.69 -17.44
C GLY A 479 -4.79 -22.40 -18.01
N ILE A 480 -4.67 -22.48 -19.34
CA ILE A 480 -3.50 -23.04 -20.03
C ILE A 480 -2.23 -22.25 -19.67
N GLU A 481 -2.29 -20.91 -19.72
CA GLU A 481 -1.16 -20.05 -19.35
C GLU A 481 -0.68 -20.32 -17.91
N LYS A 482 -1.61 -20.43 -16.96
CA LYS A 482 -1.30 -20.71 -15.56
C LYS A 482 -0.74 -22.13 -15.37
N GLU A 483 -1.26 -23.12 -16.08
CA GLU A 483 -0.75 -24.50 -16.05
C GLU A 483 0.71 -24.57 -16.51
N LEU A 484 1.04 -23.92 -17.62
CA LEU A 484 2.41 -23.82 -18.13
C LEU A 484 3.34 -23.08 -17.15
N ALA A 485 2.81 -22.07 -16.44
CA ALA A 485 3.58 -21.32 -15.46
C ALA A 485 3.84 -22.08 -14.14
N LYS A 486 3.10 -23.15 -13.82
CA LYS A 486 3.28 -23.93 -12.58
C LYS A 486 4.65 -24.61 -12.49
N HIS A 487 5.25 -24.96 -13.62
CA HIS A 487 6.52 -25.68 -13.67
C HIS A 487 7.76 -24.80 -13.43
N HIS A 488 7.59 -23.50 -13.26
CA HIS A 488 8.67 -22.58 -12.91
C HIS A 488 8.59 -22.18 -11.43
N LEU A 489 9.50 -22.72 -10.62
CA LEU A 489 9.81 -22.13 -9.31
C LEU A 489 10.49 -20.78 -9.58
N THR A 490 9.82 -19.68 -9.26
CA THR A 490 10.45 -18.36 -9.36
C THR A 490 11.54 -18.26 -8.29
N LYS A 491 12.64 -17.58 -8.61
CA LYS A 491 13.75 -17.35 -7.67
C LYS A 491 13.25 -16.86 -6.30
N LEU A 492 12.31 -15.91 -6.32
CA LEU A 492 11.65 -15.37 -5.12
C LEU A 492 10.90 -16.44 -4.30
N LYS A 493 10.15 -17.34 -4.94
CA LYS A 493 9.46 -18.43 -4.22
C LYS A 493 10.46 -19.36 -3.55
N GLY A 494 11.59 -19.63 -4.20
CA GLY A 494 12.69 -20.41 -3.62
C GLY A 494 13.32 -19.73 -2.40
N GLU A 495 13.57 -18.42 -2.48
CA GLU A 495 14.10 -17.61 -1.38
C GLU A 495 13.16 -17.58 -0.17
N VAL A 496 11.86 -17.33 -0.39
CA VAL A 496 10.86 -17.35 0.69
C VAL A 496 10.78 -18.72 1.35
N LEU A 497 10.78 -19.80 0.55
CA LEU A 497 10.78 -21.17 1.08
C LEU A 497 12.01 -21.41 1.98
N LEU A 498 13.20 -21.01 1.51
CA LEU A 498 14.45 -21.18 2.24
C LEU A 498 14.45 -20.41 3.56
N ILE A 499 13.94 -19.16 3.56
CA ILE A 499 13.81 -18.34 4.77
C ILE A 499 12.89 -19.03 5.79
N ARG A 500 11.72 -19.51 5.36
CA ARG A 500 10.76 -20.19 6.26
C ARG A 500 11.31 -21.50 6.82
N LEU A 501 12.06 -22.26 6.02
CA LEU A 501 12.74 -23.47 6.51
C LEU A 501 13.80 -23.11 7.55
N ARG A 502 14.61 -22.07 7.30
CA ARG A 502 15.64 -21.62 8.26
C ARG A 502 15.01 -21.14 9.57
N GLN A 503 13.92 -20.37 9.51
CA GLN A 503 13.18 -19.95 10.69
C GLN A 503 12.68 -21.16 11.50
N GLY A 504 12.00 -22.12 10.86
CA GLY A 504 11.51 -23.32 11.57
C GLY A 504 12.63 -24.17 12.19
N ILE A 505 13.77 -24.31 11.51
CA ILE A 505 14.94 -25.02 12.06
C ILE A 505 15.53 -24.27 13.25
N ASN A 506 15.59 -22.94 13.22
CA ASN A 506 16.07 -22.14 14.34
C ASN A 506 15.13 -22.26 15.54
N ASP A 507 13.82 -22.10 15.33
CA ASP A 507 12.80 -22.29 16.38
C ASP A 507 12.91 -23.68 17.01
N TRP A 508 13.11 -24.71 16.19
CA TRP A 508 13.32 -26.08 16.67
C TRP A 508 14.62 -26.23 17.46
N ARG A 509 15.72 -25.61 17.06
CA ARG A 509 17.01 -25.68 17.77
C ARG A 509 16.94 -25.01 19.14
N GLU A 510 16.24 -23.88 19.24
CA GLU A 510 16.11 -23.09 20.47
C GLU A 510 15.06 -23.66 21.44
N ALA A 511 14.06 -24.39 20.94
CA ALA A 511 13.01 -24.95 21.77
C ALA A 511 13.51 -26.05 22.74
N PRO A 512 13.00 -26.11 23.98
CA PRO A 512 13.26 -27.21 24.92
C PRO A 512 12.86 -28.57 24.37
N VAL A 513 13.54 -29.63 24.81
CA VAL A 513 13.24 -31.02 24.37
C VAL A 513 11.80 -31.42 24.69
N GLU A 514 11.29 -31.01 25.85
CA GLU A 514 9.92 -31.27 26.29
C GLU A 514 8.88 -30.71 25.32
N GLU A 515 9.10 -29.49 24.82
CA GLU A 515 8.21 -28.84 23.85
C GLU A 515 8.21 -29.60 22.52
N ARG A 516 9.38 -30.06 22.06
CA ARG A 516 9.51 -30.86 20.83
C ARG A 516 8.77 -32.20 20.96
N GLN A 517 8.90 -32.86 22.10
CA GLN A 517 8.22 -34.13 22.37
C GLN A 517 6.69 -33.94 22.48
N GLU A 518 6.24 -32.84 23.07
CA GLU A 518 4.82 -32.51 23.13
C GLU A 518 4.22 -32.27 21.75
N ALA A 519 4.94 -31.57 20.86
CA ALA A 519 4.50 -31.39 19.48
C ALA A 519 4.31 -32.74 18.74
N VAL A 520 5.22 -33.69 18.95
CA VAL A 520 5.13 -35.04 18.39
C VAL A 520 3.95 -35.82 18.98
N ARG A 521 3.74 -35.73 20.30
CA ARG A 521 2.61 -36.37 21.00
C ARG A 521 1.27 -35.88 20.46
N ARG A 522 1.10 -34.56 20.35
CA ARG A 522 -0.10 -33.92 19.81
C ARG A 522 -0.34 -34.31 18.35
N TRP A 523 0.72 -34.41 17.54
CA TRP A 523 0.61 -34.89 16.17
C TRP A 523 0.07 -36.33 16.09
N ASN A 524 0.62 -37.25 16.88
CA ASN A 524 0.15 -38.63 16.89
C ASN A 524 -1.33 -38.72 17.32
N ALA A 525 -1.77 -37.89 18.27
CA ALA A 525 -3.17 -37.80 18.67
C ALA A 525 -4.08 -37.25 17.55
N LEU A 526 -3.58 -36.31 16.74
CA LEU A 526 -4.32 -35.76 15.60
C LEU A 526 -4.50 -36.78 14.47
N VAL A 527 -3.47 -37.56 14.16
CA VAL A 527 -3.51 -38.53 13.04
C VAL A 527 -4.20 -39.85 13.43
N SER A 528 -4.37 -40.12 14.73
CA SER A 528 -5.08 -41.31 15.24
C SER A 528 -6.61 -41.13 15.31
N LYS A 529 -7.12 -39.92 15.06
CA LYS A 529 -8.55 -39.62 14.90
C LYS A 529 -8.93 -39.68 13.44
#